data_AF-A0A259CA32-F1
#
_entry.id   AF-A0A259CA32-F1
#
_cell.length_a   1.000
_cell.length_b   1.000
_cell.length_c   1.000
_cell.angle_alpha   90.00
_cell.angle_beta   90.00
_cell.angle_gamma   90.00
#
_symmetry.space_group_name_H-M   'P 1'
#
loop_
_entity.id
_entity.type
_entity.pdbx_description
1 polymer ?
#
loop_
_entity_poly.entity_id
_entity_poly.type
_entity_poly.pdbx_seq_one_letter_code
_entity_poly.pdbx_strand_id
1 'polypeptide(L)'
;MKKAPAEVVHGIVLSALAYAGIFYLNDLLTSGLSYGLGVNWIYLPAGLRLFLTLIFGLPGAIGISLASFLICYFGEFPPELVTCIGVGLISGFAPYLAKIFVLTNIKISPEFPPELITCIGVGLISGFAPYLAKIFVLTNIKISPDLSDLSFPKLTICILIYAALSAGLHQWWFAIRGLENAGVFNHFLVMFIGDVLGTVLLIGIIKLGLNYLKSAKAS
;
A
#
# COMPACT_ATOMS: atom_id res chain seq x y z
N MET A 1 2.10 -17.62 -18.22
CA MET A 1 3.54 -17.39 -18.49
C MET A 1 4.23 -17.02 -17.19
N LYS A 2 5.17 -17.82 -16.67
CA LYS A 2 5.96 -17.45 -15.47
C LYS A 2 6.85 -16.25 -15.84
N LYS A 3 6.81 -15.15 -15.07
CA LYS A 3 7.70 -14.00 -15.28
C LYS A 3 9.16 -14.45 -15.12
N ALA A 4 10.06 -13.90 -15.93
CA ALA A 4 11.47 -14.23 -15.82
C ALA A 4 12.02 -13.77 -14.46
N PRO A 5 12.96 -14.51 -13.83
CA PRO A 5 13.50 -14.16 -12.51
C PRO A 5 14.11 -12.74 -12.46
N ALA A 6 14.70 -12.27 -13.57
CA ALA A 6 15.23 -10.91 -13.67
C ALA A 6 14.15 -9.82 -13.57
N GLU A 7 12.95 -10.05 -14.12
CA GLU A 7 11.84 -9.10 -14.05
C GLU A 7 11.26 -8.98 -12.63
N VAL A 8 11.26 -10.11 -11.90
CA VAL A 8 10.85 -10.16 -10.49
C VAL A 8 11.82 -9.35 -9.63
N VAL A 9 13.13 -9.56 -9.79
CA VAL A 9 14.16 -8.82 -9.06
C VAL A 9 14.08 -7.33 -9.37
N HIS A 10 13.90 -6.96 -10.63
CA HIS A 10 13.72 -5.55 -11.02
C HIS A 10 12.54 -4.91 -10.28
N GLY A 11 11.38 -5.58 -10.28
CA GLY A 11 10.19 -5.07 -9.60
C GLY A 11 10.39 -4.86 -8.10
N ILE A 12 11.14 -5.75 -7.43
CA ILE A 12 11.48 -5.63 -6.01
C ILE A 12 12.38 -4.42 -5.77
N VAL A 13 13.51 -4.34 -6.49
CA VAL A 13 14.53 -3.29 -6.27
C VAL A 13 13.95 -1.91 -6.58
N LEU A 14 13.28 -1.76 -7.71
CA LEU A 14 12.69 -0.48 -8.11
C LEU A 14 11.63 -0.02 -7.12
N SER A 15 10.78 -0.93 -6.65
CA SER A 15 9.75 -0.60 -5.66
C SER A 15 10.35 -0.22 -4.31
N ALA A 16 11.40 -0.92 -3.87
CA ALA A 16 12.10 -0.61 -2.63
C ALA A 16 12.74 0.80 -2.68
N LEU A 17 13.48 1.10 -3.75
CA LEU A 17 14.15 2.39 -3.92
C LEU A 17 13.16 3.54 -4.09
N ALA A 18 12.14 3.38 -4.94
CA ALA A 18 11.13 4.41 -5.14
C ALA A 18 10.38 4.71 -3.84
N TYR A 19 10.01 3.67 -3.10
CA TYR A 19 9.32 3.82 -1.82
C TYR A 19 10.20 4.51 -0.77
N ALA A 20 11.46 4.10 -0.61
CA ALA A 20 12.39 4.75 0.29
C ALA A 20 12.60 6.23 -0.07
N GLY A 21 12.79 6.54 -1.36
CA GLY A 21 12.95 7.92 -1.83
C GLY A 21 11.73 8.80 -1.50
N ILE A 22 10.52 8.33 -1.79
CA ILE A 22 9.29 9.08 -1.44
C ILE A 22 9.09 9.16 0.08
N PHE A 23 9.51 8.17 0.86
CA PHE A 23 9.41 8.22 2.32
C PHE A 23 10.23 9.38 2.90
N TYR A 24 11.51 9.49 2.55
CA TYR A 24 12.35 10.59 3.02
C TYR A 24 11.95 11.94 2.44
N LEU A 25 11.48 11.97 1.19
CA LEU A 25 10.93 13.19 0.60
C LEU A 25 9.66 13.64 1.32
N ASN A 26 8.79 12.71 1.71
CA ASN A 26 7.61 13.01 2.50
C ASN A 26 8.00 13.62 3.84
N ASP A 27 8.95 13.00 4.57
CA ASP A 27 9.44 13.53 5.84
C ASP A 27 9.96 14.98 5.70
N LEU A 28 10.72 15.26 4.64
CA LEU A 28 11.21 16.61 4.34
C LEU A 28 10.09 17.62 4.07
N LEU A 29 9.05 17.23 3.33
CA LEU A 29 7.98 18.13 2.89
C LEU A 29 6.83 18.27 3.89
N THR A 30 6.54 17.23 4.66
CA THR A 30 5.34 17.13 5.50
C THR A 30 5.66 16.93 6.99
N SER A 31 6.89 17.19 7.42
CA SER A 31 7.28 17.21 8.84
C SER A 31 6.35 18.05 9.71
N GLY A 32 5.91 19.22 9.25
CA GLY A 32 4.93 20.06 9.97
C GLY A 32 3.48 19.53 9.99
N LEU A 33 3.21 18.44 9.27
CA LEU A 33 1.90 17.78 9.19
C LEU A 33 1.87 16.44 9.93
N SER A 34 2.91 16.13 10.72
CA SER A 34 2.95 14.94 11.55
C SER A 34 2.00 15.06 12.74
N TYR A 35 1.16 14.04 12.94
CA TYR A 35 0.24 13.96 14.08
C TYR A 35 0.78 13.06 15.18
N GLY A 36 1.55 12.03 14.82
CA GLY A 36 2.11 11.07 15.74
C GLY A 36 3.04 10.08 15.05
N LEU A 37 3.47 9.04 15.77
CA LEU A 37 4.48 8.10 15.31
C LEU A 37 4.04 7.36 14.03
N GLY A 38 4.64 7.73 12.91
CA GLY A 38 4.29 7.18 11.58
C GLY A 38 2.92 7.61 11.05
N VAL A 39 2.28 8.63 11.64
CA VAL A 39 0.94 9.13 11.25
C VAL A 39 1.05 10.59 10.81
N ASN A 40 0.72 10.86 9.55
CA ASN A 40 0.78 12.18 8.93
C ASN A 40 -0.57 12.54 8.30
N TRP A 41 -0.94 13.82 8.32
CA TRP A 41 -2.16 14.32 7.67
C TRP A 41 -2.10 14.27 6.13
N ILE A 42 -0.90 14.27 5.56
CA ILE A 42 -0.66 13.99 4.14
C ILE A 42 0.50 13.01 4.07
N TYR A 43 0.23 11.82 3.54
CA TYR A 43 1.22 10.75 3.48
C TYR A 43 1.43 10.26 2.04
N LEU A 44 2.35 10.91 1.31
CA LEU A 44 2.69 10.56 -0.08
C LEU A 44 3.11 9.09 -0.29
N PRO A 45 3.83 8.43 0.64
CA PRO A 45 4.23 7.04 0.47
C PRO A 45 3.03 6.11 0.31
N ALA A 46 1.87 6.44 0.89
CA ALA A 46 0.66 5.63 0.74
C ALA A 46 0.19 5.52 -0.71
N GLY A 47 0.22 6.62 -1.46
CA GLY A 47 -0.11 6.59 -2.88
C GLY A 47 0.82 5.69 -3.66
N LEU A 48 2.13 5.79 -3.36
CA LEU A 48 3.14 5.04 -4.09
C LEU A 48 3.03 3.54 -3.78
N ARG A 49 2.74 3.16 -2.54
CA ARG A 49 2.46 1.78 -2.14
C ARG A 49 1.35 1.17 -3.00
N LEU A 50 0.24 1.89 -3.20
CA LEU A 50 -0.85 1.45 -4.06
C LEU A 50 -0.41 1.32 -5.53
N PHE A 51 0.27 2.32 -6.09
CA PHE A 51 0.73 2.29 -7.47
C PHE A 51 1.73 1.16 -7.76
N LEU A 52 2.75 1.00 -6.93
CA LEU A 52 3.80 -0.01 -7.13
C LEU A 52 3.23 -1.43 -7.06
N THR A 53 2.28 -1.69 -6.16
CA THR A 53 1.60 -3.00 -6.09
C THR A 53 0.62 -3.23 -7.24
N LEU A 54 0.01 -2.18 -7.78
CA LEU A 54 -0.79 -2.27 -9.00
C LEU A 54 0.08 -2.65 -10.21
N ILE A 55 1.23 -1.98 -10.40
CA ILE A 55 2.16 -2.19 -11.53
C ILE A 55 2.93 -3.52 -11.39
N PHE A 56 3.64 -3.72 -10.28
CA PHE A 56 4.56 -4.84 -10.12
C PHE A 56 3.91 -6.07 -9.47
N GLY A 57 2.78 -5.92 -8.77
CA GLY A 57 2.14 -7.01 -8.05
C GLY A 57 2.92 -7.42 -6.81
N LEU A 58 3.10 -8.74 -6.62
CA LEU A 58 3.84 -9.31 -5.50
C LEU A 58 5.29 -8.81 -5.39
N PRO A 59 6.09 -8.73 -6.48
CA PRO A 59 7.42 -8.11 -6.44
C PRO A 59 7.41 -6.71 -5.82
N GLY A 60 6.40 -5.88 -6.14
CA GLY A 60 6.27 -4.54 -5.56
C GLY A 60 5.96 -4.57 -4.07
N ALA A 61 5.07 -5.47 -3.64
CA ALA A 61 4.75 -5.67 -2.22
C ALA A 61 5.99 -6.09 -1.41
N ILE A 62 6.79 -7.01 -1.94
CA ILE A 62 8.04 -7.45 -1.31
C ILE A 62 9.04 -6.29 -1.22
N GLY A 63 9.23 -5.54 -2.31
CA GLY A 63 10.12 -4.38 -2.32
C GLY A 63 9.75 -3.32 -1.28
N ILE A 64 8.46 -2.96 -1.20
CA ILE A 64 7.93 -2.04 -0.19
C ILE A 64 8.12 -2.60 1.22
N SER A 65 7.87 -3.89 1.42
CA SER A 65 8.00 -4.54 2.73
C SER A 65 9.45 -4.52 3.21
N LEU A 66 10.40 -4.83 2.34
CA LEU A 66 11.83 -4.76 2.64
C LEU A 66 12.25 -3.33 2.97
N ALA A 67 11.89 -2.36 2.13
CA ALA A 67 12.23 -0.96 2.37
C ALA A 67 11.62 -0.44 3.68
N SER A 68 10.35 -0.74 3.95
CA SER A 68 9.66 -0.31 5.18
C SER A 68 10.27 -0.95 6.43
N PHE A 69 10.65 -2.22 6.36
CA PHE A 69 11.40 -2.89 7.43
C PHE A 69 12.75 -2.20 7.68
N LEU A 70 13.54 -1.97 6.63
CA LEU A 70 14.87 -1.35 6.74
C LEU A 70 14.78 0.06 7.31
N ILE A 71 13.82 0.87 6.84
CA ILE A 71 13.58 2.22 7.35
C ILE A 71 13.22 2.20 8.83
N CYS A 72 12.35 1.28 9.26
CA CYS A 72 12.01 1.14 10.67
C CYS A 72 13.19 0.68 11.53
N TYR A 73 13.93 -0.32 11.04
CA TYR A 73 14.99 -0.98 11.80
C TYR A 73 16.26 -0.12 11.94
N PHE A 74 16.57 0.70 10.92
CA PHE A 74 17.72 1.61 10.92
C PHE A 74 17.35 3.06 11.27
N GLY A 75 16.13 3.33 11.75
CA GLY A 75 15.74 4.65 12.24
C GLY A 75 16.48 5.04 13.51
N GLU A 76 16.38 6.32 13.92
CA GLU A 76 17.06 6.84 15.13
C GLU A 76 16.64 6.13 16.42
N PHE A 77 15.38 5.70 16.50
CA PHE A 77 14.83 4.98 17.65
C PHE A 77 14.03 3.77 17.15
N PRO A 78 14.71 2.67 16.76
CA PRO A 78 14.03 1.53 16.19
C PRO A 78 13.25 0.81 17.29
N PRO A 79 11.95 0.52 17.09
CA PRO A 79 11.21 -0.35 17.99
C PRO A 79 11.77 -1.78 17.90
N GLU A 80 11.28 -2.67 18.75
CA GLU A 80 11.67 -4.08 18.71
C GLU A 80 11.59 -4.68 17.30
N LEU A 81 12.51 -5.60 16.98
CA LEU A 81 12.62 -6.25 15.67
C LEU A 81 11.26 -6.74 15.14
N VAL A 82 10.46 -7.36 16.01
CA VAL A 82 9.12 -7.87 15.66
C VAL A 82 8.22 -6.74 15.18
N THR A 83 8.25 -5.58 15.86
CA THR A 83 7.47 -4.39 15.45
C THR A 83 7.87 -3.94 14.04
N CYS A 84 9.16 -3.86 13.74
CA CYS A 84 9.63 -3.46 12.41
C CYS A 84 9.30 -4.48 11.31
N ILE A 85 9.36 -5.78 11.61
CA ILE A 85 8.90 -6.82 10.69
C ILE A 85 7.41 -6.62 10.37
N GLY A 86 6.59 -6.38 11.39
CA GLY A 86 5.16 -6.13 11.20
C GLY A 86 4.88 -4.87 10.38
N VAL A 87 5.56 -3.75 10.65
CA VAL A 87 5.44 -2.52 9.85
C VAL A 87 5.83 -2.77 8.40
N GLY A 88 6.92 -3.53 8.17
CA GLY A 88 7.35 -3.95 6.85
C GLY A 88 6.26 -4.70 6.09
N LEU A 89 5.79 -5.79 6.69
CA LEU A 89 4.79 -6.66 6.09
C LEU A 89 3.48 -5.91 5.82
N ILE A 90 2.97 -5.13 6.77
CA ILE A 90 1.73 -4.38 6.60
C ILE A 90 1.87 -3.36 5.46
N SER A 91 2.98 -2.61 5.43
CA SER A 91 3.21 -1.58 4.39
C SER A 91 3.23 -2.15 2.97
N GLY A 92 3.81 -3.34 2.79
CA GLY A 92 3.87 -3.99 1.48
C GLY A 92 2.61 -4.75 1.10
N PHE A 93 2.02 -5.49 2.04
CA PHE A 93 0.95 -6.44 1.75
C PHE A 93 -0.47 -5.86 1.91
N ALA A 94 -0.70 -4.82 2.73
CA ALA A 94 -2.00 -4.14 2.79
C ALA A 94 -2.47 -3.60 1.42
N PRO A 95 -1.65 -2.84 0.66
CA PRO A 95 -2.04 -2.39 -0.69
C PRO A 95 -2.20 -3.55 -1.68
N TYR A 96 -1.39 -4.61 -1.54
CA TYR A 96 -1.51 -5.80 -2.38
C TYR A 96 -2.81 -6.57 -2.14
N LEU A 97 -3.24 -6.67 -0.88
CA LEU A 97 -4.55 -7.24 -0.53
C LEU A 97 -5.70 -6.36 -1.01
N ALA A 98 -5.59 -5.04 -0.85
CA ALA A 98 -6.59 -4.11 -1.39
C ALA A 98 -6.75 -4.30 -2.90
N LYS A 99 -5.63 -4.45 -3.63
CA LYS A 99 -5.63 -4.81 -5.05
C LYS A 99 -6.36 -6.14 -5.29
N ILE A 100 -5.99 -7.22 -4.59
CA ILE A 100 -6.63 -8.54 -4.78
C ILE A 100 -8.13 -8.45 -4.49
N PHE A 101 -8.51 -7.75 -3.43
CA PHE A 101 -9.90 -7.57 -3.03
C PHE A 101 -10.70 -6.86 -4.12
N VAL A 102 -10.19 -5.73 -4.61
CA VAL A 102 -10.82 -4.95 -5.67
C VAL A 102 -10.93 -5.80 -6.94
N LEU A 103 -9.87 -6.49 -7.36
CA LEU A 103 -9.87 -7.29 -8.59
C LEU A 103 -10.76 -8.55 -8.51
N THR A 104 -10.78 -9.23 -7.36
CA THR A 104 -11.59 -10.44 -7.12
C THR A 104 -13.08 -10.09 -7.08
N ASN A 105 -13.45 -9.00 -6.41
CA ASN A 105 -14.84 -8.55 -6.34
C ASN A 105 -15.32 -7.85 -7.63
N ILE A 106 -14.40 -7.43 -8.50
CA ILE A 106 -14.71 -6.82 -9.81
C ILE A 106 -14.80 -7.86 -10.95
N LYS A 107 -14.55 -9.16 -10.69
CA LYS A 107 -14.42 -10.22 -11.71
C LYS A 107 -13.37 -9.89 -12.79
N ILE A 108 -12.13 -9.71 -12.37
CA ILE A 108 -11.00 -10.04 -13.24
C ILE A 108 -10.47 -11.37 -12.73
N SER A 109 -10.70 -12.47 -13.45
CA SER A 109 -10.21 -13.80 -13.09
C SER A 109 -8.68 -13.80 -12.98
N PRO A 110 -8.08 -13.98 -11.78
CA PRO A 110 -6.65 -14.18 -11.67
C PRO A 110 -6.42 -15.66 -11.35
N GLU A 111 -5.71 -16.34 -12.23
CA GLU A 111 -5.22 -17.68 -11.94
C GLU A 111 -4.07 -17.55 -10.94
N PHE A 112 -4.39 -17.63 -9.64
CA PHE A 112 -3.41 -17.48 -8.57
C PHE A 112 -2.59 -18.78 -8.44
N PRO A 113 -1.25 -18.71 -8.39
CA PRO A 113 -0.43 -19.87 -8.09
C PRO A 113 -0.67 -20.30 -6.63
N PRO A 114 -0.85 -21.61 -6.34
CA PRO A 114 -1.16 -22.13 -5.00
C PRO A 114 -0.17 -21.68 -3.92
N GLU A 115 1.11 -21.57 -4.28
CA GLU A 115 2.20 -21.16 -3.40
C GLU A 115 2.04 -19.74 -2.86
N LEU A 116 1.35 -18.86 -3.61
CA LEU A 116 1.10 -17.48 -3.23
C LEU A 116 -0.02 -17.36 -2.19
N ILE A 117 -1.05 -18.20 -2.27
CA ILE A 117 -2.10 -18.30 -1.23
C ILE A 117 -1.48 -18.82 0.07
N THR A 118 -0.50 -19.71 -0.02
CA THR A 118 0.21 -20.25 1.16
C THR A 118 1.13 -19.22 1.80
N CYS A 119 1.89 -18.44 1.01
CA CYS A 119 2.76 -17.37 1.54
C CYS A 119 1.98 -16.17 2.11
N ILE A 120 0.89 -15.78 1.44
CA ILE A 120 -0.10 -14.81 1.95
C ILE A 120 -0.74 -15.39 3.21
N GLY A 121 -1.13 -16.66 3.19
CA GLY A 121 -1.66 -17.40 4.34
C GLY A 121 -0.74 -17.32 5.55
N VAL A 122 0.51 -17.76 5.45
CA VAL A 122 1.42 -17.80 6.62
C VAL A 122 1.76 -16.39 7.16
N GLY A 123 1.81 -15.35 6.31
CA GLY A 123 2.03 -13.96 6.73
C GLY A 123 0.78 -13.21 7.21
N LEU A 124 -0.42 -13.65 6.83
CA LEU A 124 -1.70 -12.98 7.13
C LEU A 124 -2.64 -13.76 8.07
N ILE A 125 -2.37 -15.04 8.31
CA ILE A 125 -3.18 -15.92 9.16
C ILE A 125 -3.06 -15.56 10.65
N SER A 126 -2.15 -14.67 11.06
CA SER A 126 -2.01 -14.29 12.47
C SER A 126 -2.93 -13.16 12.96
N GLY A 127 -4.06 -12.86 12.29
CA GLY A 127 -5.19 -12.31 13.07
C GLY A 127 -6.39 -11.64 12.39
N PHE A 128 -6.27 -11.01 11.21
CA PHE A 128 -7.35 -10.10 10.76
C PHE A 128 -7.73 -10.12 9.28
N ALA A 129 -6.82 -10.49 8.38
CA ALA A 129 -7.08 -10.46 6.94
C ALA A 129 -8.11 -11.49 6.42
N PRO A 130 -8.17 -12.73 6.92
CA PRO A 130 -9.20 -13.69 6.50
C PRO A 130 -10.61 -13.24 6.93
N TYR A 131 -10.73 -12.53 8.05
CA TYR A 131 -12.01 -12.07 8.59
C TYR A 131 -12.54 -10.84 7.82
N LEU A 132 -11.65 -9.88 7.49
CA LEU A 132 -12.01 -8.72 6.68
C LEU A 132 -12.38 -9.10 5.24
N ALA A 133 -11.66 -10.05 4.64
CA ALA A 133 -11.98 -10.58 3.31
C ALA A 133 -13.35 -11.29 3.30
N LYS A 134 -13.71 -12.02 4.36
CA LYS A 134 -14.98 -12.76 4.45
C LYS A 134 -16.19 -11.85 4.65
N ILE A 135 -16.06 -10.75 5.40
CA ILE A 135 -17.17 -9.81 5.66
C ILE A 135 -17.51 -8.96 4.42
N PHE A 136 -16.55 -8.74 3.51
CA PHE A 136 -16.69 -7.75 2.44
C PHE A 136 -16.88 -8.33 1.03
N VAL A 137 -16.80 -9.66 0.85
CA VAL A 137 -16.95 -10.36 -0.46
C VAL A 137 -18.40 -10.52 -0.92
N LEU A 138 -19.39 -9.96 -0.21
CA LEU A 138 -20.81 -10.10 -0.53
C LEU A 138 -21.44 -8.86 -1.17
N THR A 139 -20.84 -8.28 -2.22
CA THR A 139 -21.61 -7.33 -3.06
C THR A 139 -21.30 -7.47 -4.55
N ASN A 140 -22.34 -7.85 -5.30
CA ASN A 140 -22.35 -8.12 -6.72
C ASN A 140 -22.03 -6.86 -7.56
N ILE A 141 -20.83 -6.78 -8.15
CA ILE A 141 -20.54 -5.85 -9.24
C ILE A 141 -19.81 -6.61 -10.36
N LYS A 142 -20.34 -6.55 -11.58
CA LYS A 142 -19.79 -7.22 -12.79
C LYS A 142 -19.07 -6.20 -13.67
N ILE A 143 -17.75 -6.25 -13.88
CA ILE A 143 -17.08 -5.42 -14.93
C ILE A 143 -15.85 -6.11 -15.57
N SER A 144 -15.64 -5.84 -16.86
CA SER A 144 -14.69 -6.43 -17.82
C SER A 144 -13.18 -6.13 -17.58
N PRO A 145 -12.26 -6.93 -18.18
CA PRO A 145 -10.87 -7.12 -17.69
C PRO A 145 -9.79 -6.22 -18.33
N ASP A 146 -10.13 -5.05 -18.87
CA ASP A 146 -9.16 -4.19 -19.54
C ASP A 146 -8.58 -3.12 -18.60
N LEU A 147 -7.23 -3.02 -18.52
CA LEU A 147 -6.53 -2.01 -17.72
C LEU A 147 -6.75 -0.57 -18.24
N SER A 148 -7.25 -0.43 -19.48
CA SER A 148 -7.69 0.85 -20.05
C SER A 148 -8.99 1.39 -19.42
N ASP A 149 -9.74 0.54 -18.69
CA ASP A 149 -11.07 0.85 -18.13
C ASP A 149 -11.05 1.08 -16.60
N LEU A 150 -9.91 1.55 -16.06
CA LEU A 150 -9.86 2.02 -14.67
C LEU A 150 -10.52 3.40 -14.56
N SER A 151 -11.86 3.42 -14.63
CA SER A 151 -12.65 4.64 -14.49
C SER A 151 -12.36 5.31 -13.13
N PHE A 152 -12.42 6.65 -13.10
CA PHE A 152 -12.22 7.45 -11.87
C PHE A 152 -12.96 6.87 -10.64
N PRO A 153 -14.22 6.40 -10.74
CA PRO A 153 -14.93 5.77 -9.62
C PRO A 153 -14.28 4.50 -9.07
N LYS A 154 -13.79 3.59 -9.95
CA LYS A 154 -13.13 2.35 -9.53
C LYS A 154 -11.82 2.64 -8.79
N LEU A 155 -11.08 3.64 -9.26
CA LEU A 155 -9.84 4.10 -8.61
C LEU A 155 -10.15 4.70 -7.23
N THR A 156 -11.19 5.53 -7.09
CA THR A 156 -11.61 6.08 -5.79
C THR A 156 -11.97 4.98 -4.80
N ILE A 157 -12.74 3.97 -5.22
CA ILE A 157 -13.08 2.82 -4.37
C ILE A 157 -11.80 2.08 -3.92
N CYS A 158 -10.85 1.88 -4.84
CA CYS A 158 -9.58 1.23 -4.53
C CYS A 158 -8.77 2.03 -3.48
N ILE A 159 -8.69 3.35 -3.62
CA ILE A 159 -8.03 4.24 -2.66
C ILE A 159 -8.66 4.14 -1.28
N LEU A 160 -9.99 4.18 -1.19
CA LEU A 160 -10.71 4.12 0.08
C LEU A 160 -10.53 2.77 0.78
N ILE A 161 -10.63 1.66 0.05
CA ILE A 161 -10.41 0.31 0.59
C ILE A 161 -8.97 0.15 1.06
N TYR A 162 -8.01 0.61 0.24
CA TYR A 162 -6.60 0.59 0.59
C TYR A 162 -6.33 1.40 1.86
N ALA A 163 -6.79 2.65 1.94
CA ALA A 163 -6.57 3.51 3.09
C ALA A 163 -7.18 2.91 4.37
N ALA A 164 -8.38 2.32 4.27
CA ALA A 164 -9.02 1.65 5.41
C ALA A 164 -8.24 0.41 5.87
N LEU A 165 -7.77 -0.43 4.93
CA LEU A 165 -6.94 -1.59 5.21
C LEU A 165 -5.59 -1.20 5.82
N SER A 166 -4.93 -0.20 5.24
CA SER A 166 -3.64 0.33 5.69
C SER A 166 -3.76 0.88 7.10
N ALA A 167 -4.68 1.82 7.34
CA ALA A 167 -4.89 2.41 8.65
C ALA A 167 -5.30 1.37 9.69
N GLY A 168 -6.24 0.48 9.34
CA GLY A 168 -6.73 -0.56 10.25
C GLY A 168 -5.64 -1.52 10.69
N LEU A 169 -4.83 -2.04 9.75
CA LEU A 169 -3.78 -3.00 10.06
C LEU A 169 -2.63 -2.38 10.87
N HIS A 170 -2.19 -1.16 10.54
CA HIS A 170 -1.13 -0.49 11.31
C HIS A 170 -1.59 -0.17 12.73
N GLN A 171 -2.80 0.39 12.91
CA GLN A 171 -3.29 0.72 14.24
C GLN A 171 -3.54 -0.53 15.09
N TRP A 172 -4.07 -1.60 14.49
CA TRP A 172 -4.22 -2.88 15.17
C TRP A 172 -2.87 -3.46 15.61
N TRP A 173 -1.88 -3.43 14.71
CA TRP A 173 -0.52 -3.88 15.02
C TRP A 173 0.08 -3.08 16.16
N PHE A 174 0.03 -1.75 16.10
CA PHE A 174 0.57 -0.90 17.15
C PHE A 174 -0.15 -1.07 18.50
N ALA A 175 -1.46 -1.32 18.49
CA ALA A 175 -2.22 -1.62 19.70
C ALA A 175 -1.74 -2.90 20.39
N ILE A 176 -1.52 -3.98 19.63
CA ILE A 176 -1.01 -5.26 20.19
C ILE A 176 0.41 -5.11 20.72
N ARG A 177 1.22 -4.24 20.10
CA ARG A 177 2.60 -3.97 20.52
C ARG A 177 2.70 -3.01 21.71
N GLY A 178 1.58 -2.46 22.19
CA GLY A 178 1.53 -1.57 23.35
C GLY A 178 2.26 -0.24 23.14
N LEU A 179 2.35 0.25 21.90
CA LEU A 179 2.99 1.54 21.61
C LEU A 179 2.13 2.69 22.16
N GLU A 180 2.76 3.65 22.85
CA GLU A 180 2.06 4.77 23.47
C GLU A 180 1.21 5.56 22.46
N ASN A 181 -0.04 5.87 22.84
CA ASN A 181 -1.03 6.60 22.05
C ASN A 181 -1.47 5.93 20.73
N ALA A 182 -0.94 4.76 20.37
CA ALA A 182 -1.33 4.03 19.17
C ALA A 182 -2.59 3.17 19.39
N GLY A 183 -3.37 2.92 18.33
CA GLY A 183 -4.59 2.10 18.41
C GLY A 183 -5.87 2.84 18.83
N VAL A 184 -5.78 4.16 19.07
CA VAL A 184 -6.94 5.02 19.35
C VAL A 184 -7.61 5.43 18.02
N PHE A 185 -8.94 5.57 18.02
CA PHE A 185 -9.73 5.93 16.84
C PHE A 185 -9.23 7.19 16.11
N ASN A 186 -8.66 8.16 16.84
CA ASN A 186 -8.07 9.37 16.24
C ASN A 186 -6.86 9.04 15.35
N HIS A 187 -5.95 8.15 15.77
CA HIS A 187 -4.80 7.76 14.95
C HIS A 187 -5.22 6.98 13.71
N PHE A 188 -6.26 6.15 13.84
CA PHE A 188 -6.89 5.49 12.68
C PHE A 188 -7.43 6.52 11.67
N LEU A 189 -8.21 7.50 12.14
CA LEU A 189 -8.79 8.52 11.25
C LEU A 189 -7.73 9.39 10.59
N VAL A 190 -6.72 9.85 11.33
CA VAL A 190 -5.66 10.69 10.75
C VAL A 190 -4.85 9.90 9.73
N MET A 191 -4.49 8.65 10.02
CA MET A 191 -3.79 7.79 9.07
C MET A 191 -4.64 7.50 7.83
N PHE A 192 -5.93 7.23 8.00
CA PHE A 192 -6.87 7.02 6.90
C PHE A 192 -6.95 8.26 6.00
N ILE A 193 -7.14 9.45 6.58
CA ILE A 193 -7.20 10.72 5.84
C ILE A 193 -5.86 10.99 5.15
N GLY A 194 -4.74 10.78 5.84
CA GLY A 194 -3.40 10.93 5.30
C GLY A 194 -3.11 10.03 4.11
N ASP A 195 -3.55 8.77 4.18
CA ASP A 195 -3.42 7.80 3.10
C ASP A 195 -4.28 8.19 1.89
N VAL A 196 -5.52 8.65 2.12
CA VAL A 196 -6.40 9.14 1.03
C VAL A 196 -5.81 10.40 0.38
N LEU A 197 -5.49 11.42 1.16
CA LEU A 197 -4.98 12.70 0.65
C LEU A 197 -3.63 12.52 -0.04
N GLY A 198 -2.71 11.76 0.57
CA GLY A 198 -1.41 11.45 -0.01
C GLY A 198 -1.53 10.70 -1.33
N THR A 199 -2.47 9.76 -1.42
CA THR A 199 -2.73 9.02 -2.67
C THR A 199 -3.31 9.92 -3.76
N VAL A 200 -4.33 10.72 -3.44
CA VAL A 200 -4.94 11.65 -4.40
C VAL A 200 -3.92 12.69 -4.90
N LEU A 201 -3.12 13.24 -4.00
CA LEU A 201 -2.06 14.20 -4.34
C LEU A 201 -1.02 13.58 -5.27
N LEU A 202 -0.54 12.38 -4.97
CA LEU A 202 0.43 11.68 -5.82
C LEU A 202 -0.15 11.39 -7.22
N ILE A 203 -1.40 10.93 -7.31
CA ILE A 203 -2.10 10.75 -8.59
C ILE A 203 -2.14 12.06 -9.38
N GLY A 204 -2.46 13.17 -8.69
CA GLY A 204 -2.48 14.51 -9.27
C GLY A 204 -1.12 14.90 -9.85
N ILE A 205 -0.05 14.75 -9.08
CA ILE A 205 1.32 15.04 -9.51
C ILE A 205 1.72 14.22 -10.73
N ILE A 206 1.45 12.91 -10.71
CA ILE A 206 1.74 12.01 -11.85
C ILE A 206 0.98 12.47 -13.10
N LYS A 207 -0.31 12.79 -12.99
CA LYS A 207 -1.11 13.27 -14.12
C LYS A 207 -0.60 14.60 -14.68
N LEU A 208 -0.24 15.55 -13.81
CA LEU A 208 0.32 16.83 -14.23
C LEU A 208 1.65 16.64 -14.97
N GLY A 209 2.54 15.81 -14.43
CA GLY A 209 3.81 15.49 -15.09
C GLY A 209 3.63 14.85 -16.48
N LEU A 210 2.69 13.91 -16.61
CA LEU A 210 2.38 13.28 -17.89
C LEU A 210 1.81 14.28 -18.91
N ASN A 211 0.94 15.20 -18.48
CA ASN A 211 0.39 16.24 -19.35
C ASN A 211 1.47 17.21 -19.82
N TYR A 212 2.40 17.59 -18.93
CA TYR A 212 3.54 18.44 -19.27
C TYR A 212 4.46 17.78 -20.31
N LEU A 213 4.80 16.50 -20.11
CA LEU A 213 5.62 15.73 -21.07
C LEU A 213 4.95 15.60 -22.44
N LYS A 214 3.63 15.39 -22.47
CA LYS A 214 2.87 15.36 -23.73
C LYS A 214 2.88 16.72 -24.43
N SER A 215 2.69 17.81 -23.69
CA SER A 215 2.74 19.18 -24.23
C SER A 215 4.13 19.53 -24.77
N ALA A 216 5.19 19.13 -24.07
CA ALA A 216 6.58 19.36 -24.48
C ALA A 216 7.00 18.55 -25.71
N LYS A 217 6.39 17.38 -25.95
CA LYS A 217 6.63 16.57 -27.14
C LYS A 217 5.80 17.01 -28.36
N ALA A 218 4.75 17.80 -28.13
CA ALA A 218 3.89 18.37 -29.17
C ALA A 218 4.31 19.79 -29.59
N SER A 219 5.31 20.37 -28.93
CA SER A 219 5.96 21.65 -29.25
C SER A 219 7.30 21.39 -29.94
#